data_AF-A0A317IRB5-F1
#
_entry.id   AF-A0A317IRB5-F1
#
_cell.length_a   1.000
_cell.length_b   1.000
_cell.length_c   1.000
_cell.angle_alpha   90.00
_cell.angle_beta   90.00
_cell.angle_gamma   90.00
#
_symmetry.space_group_name_H-M   'P 1'
#
loop_
_entity.id
_entity.type
_entity.pdbx_description
1 polymer ?
#
loop_
_entity_poly.entity_id
_entity_poly.type
_entity_poly.pdbx_seq_one_letter_code
_entity_poly.pdbx_strand_id
1 'polypeptide(L)'
;MRYWAYFAAKAGVAGAVLYGLLQLLDLLWPENPDLGFGPPRFVYDLPYTLAVMLWFLLCCGVGYAVVRDQRYRCRVCLRRLRMPVATGSWSRMLQFGRPRIEYICPYGHGTLKREEVQILGLETPQWDPHSNDLWEELCAASKESDHRS
;
A
#
# COMPACT_ATOMS: atom_id res chain seq x y z
N MET A 1 -2.63 13.31 11.71
CA MET A 1 -1.34 13.36 10.96
C MET A 1 -0.38 12.18 11.20
N ARG A 2 -0.60 11.28 12.18
CA ARG A 2 0.33 10.18 12.50
C ARG A 2 0.55 9.16 11.37
N TYR A 3 -0.46 8.95 10.53
CA TYR A 3 -0.42 8.04 9.38
C TYR A 3 0.61 8.44 8.33
N TRP A 4 0.60 9.69 7.90
CA TRP A 4 1.55 10.21 6.90
C TRP A 4 2.99 10.25 7.43
N ALA A 5 3.17 10.56 8.72
CA ALA A 5 4.49 10.53 9.36
C ALA A 5 5.08 9.10 9.39
N TYR A 6 4.27 8.09 9.72
CA TYR A 6 4.72 6.70 9.69
C TYR A 6 5.08 6.23 8.27
N PHE A 7 4.31 6.65 7.26
CA PHE A 7 4.64 6.39 5.86
C PHE A 7 5.96 7.03 5.45
N ALA A 8 6.16 8.32 5.76
CA ALA A 8 7.38 9.03 5.45
C ALA A 8 8.60 8.40 6.13
N ALA A 9 8.48 8.02 7.41
CA ALA A 9 9.55 7.33 8.12
C ALA A 9 9.89 5.98 7.46
N LYS A 10 8.89 5.17 7.11
CA LYS A 10 9.09 3.87 6.46
C LYS A 10 9.71 4.02 5.06
N ALA A 11 9.25 5.00 4.28
CA ALA A 11 9.81 5.33 2.98
C ALA A 11 11.25 5.83 3.09
N GLY A 12 11.55 6.66 4.09
CA GLY A 12 12.90 7.17 4.36
C GLY A 12 13.87 6.05 4.72
N VAL A 13 13.49 5.13 5.63
CA VAL A 13 14.32 3.97 5.97
C VAL A 13 14.56 3.07 4.77
N ALA A 14 13.51 2.79 3.99
CA ALA A 14 13.66 2.01 2.76
C ALA A 14 14.59 2.71 1.77
N GLY A 15 14.42 4.02 1.53
CA GLY A 15 15.27 4.81 0.66
C GLY A 15 16.73 4.86 1.13
N ALA A 16 16.99 4.95 2.43
CA ALA A 16 18.35 4.94 2.99
C ALA A 16 19.05 3.59 2.81
N VAL A 17 18.36 2.48 3.10
CA VAL A 17 18.86 1.12 2.83
C VAL A 17 19.16 0.98 1.35
N LEU A 18 18.27 1.52 0.52
CA LEU A 18 18.43 1.42 -0.90
C LEU A 18 19.66 2.21 -1.39
N TYR A 19 19.78 3.47 -0.99
CA TYR A 19 20.92 4.31 -1.31
C TYR A 19 22.25 3.69 -0.86
N GLY A 20 22.29 3.04 0.30
CA GLY A 20 23.47 2.29 0.75
C GLY A 20 23.85 1.14 -0.18
N LEU A 21 22.88 0.43 -0.77
CA LEU A 21 23.16 -0.63 -1.75
C LEU A 21 23.72 -0.05 -3.06
N LEU A 22 23.24 1.12 -3.49
CA LEU A 22 23.81 1.82 -4.64
C LEU A 22 25.27 2.22 -4.38
N GLN A 23 25.56 2.83 -3.22
CA GLN A 23 26.93 3.17 -2.82
C GLN A 23 27.86 1.96 -2.78
N LEU A 24 27.36 0.80 -2.32
CA LEU A 24 28.12 -0.45 -2.32
C LEU A 24 28.39 -0.96 -3.74
N LEU A 25 27.44 -0.78 -4.66
CA LEU A 25 27.61 -1.11 -6.07
C LEU A 25 28.74 -0.26 -6.69
N ASP A 26 28.73 1.05 -6.41
CA ASP A 26 29.72 2.00 -6.90
C ASP A 26 31.11 1.72 -6.31
N LEU A 27 31.18 1.32 -5.03
CA LEU A 27 32.42 0.93 -4.37
C LEU A 27 33.02 -0.37 -4.94
N LEU A 28 32.18 -1.35 -5.28
CA LEU A 28 32.61 -2.65 -5.81
C LEU A 28 33.15 -2.54 -7.24
N TRP A 29 32.68 -1.54 -8.00
CA TRP A 29 33.19 -1.15 -9.31
C TRP A 29 33.88 0.21 -9.26
N PRO A 30 35.09 0.33 -8.67
CA PRO A 30 35.79 1.61 -8.58
C PRO A 30 36.09 2.19 -9.97
N GLU A 31 35.94 3.50 -10.14
CA GLU A 31 36.27 4.22 -11.39
C GLU A 31 37.72 3.96 -11.80
N ASN A 32 37.93 3.53 -13.05
CA ASN A 32 39.27 3.43 -13.62
C ASN A 32 39.66 4.86 -14.01
N PRO A 33 40.60 5.51 -13.30
CA PRO A 33 40.90 6.93 -13.52
C PRO A 33 41.70 7.19 -14.82
N ASP A 34 42.05 6.13 -15.57
CA ASP A 34 43.09 6.21 -16.59
C ASP A 34 42.67 6.84 -17.92
N LEU A 35 41.37 7.11 -18.15
CA LEU A 35 40.92 7.77 -19.38
C LEU A 35 39.83 8.79 -19.05
N GLY A 36 40.21 10.06 -18.87
CA GLY A 36 39.31 11.20 -18.74
C GLY A 36 38.38 11.46 -19.95
N PHE A 37 38.34 10.54 -20.91
CA PHE A 37 37.48 10.47 -22.09
C PHE A 37 36.98 9.03 -22.37
N GLY A 38 36.93 8.17 -21.35
CA GLY A 38 36.31 6.85 -21.45
C GLY A 38 34.79 6.98 -21.66
N PRO A 39 34.15 6.09 -22.45
CA PRO A 39 32.71 6.10 -22.57
C PRO A 39 32.05 5.90 -21.18
N PRO A 40 30.88 6.49 -20.93
CA PRO A 40 30.19 6.32 -19.65
C PRO A 40 29.97 4.82 -19.36
N ARG A 41 30.19 4.37 -18.12
CA ARG A 41 29.99 2.95 -17.73
C ARG A 41 28.60 2.43 -18.06
N PHE A 42 27.63 3.31 -17.90
CA PHE A 42 26.26 3.08 -18.27
C PHE A 42 26.18 2.94 -19.79
N VAL A 43 25.70 1.77 -20.25
CA VAL A 43 25.60 1.27 -21.64
C VAL A 43 26.82 0.49 -22.15
N TYR A 44 28.02 0.74 -21.64
CA TYR A 44 29.24 0.10 -22.17
C TYR A 44 29.69 -1.12 -21.37
N ASP A 45 29.46 -1.13 -20.05
CA ASP A 45 29.71 -2.29 -19.20
C ASP A 45 28.41 -3.07 -18.97
N LEU A 46 28.26 -4.19 -19.68
CA LEU A 46 27.11 -5.10 -19.54
C LEU A 46 26.86 -5.56 -18.08
N PRO A 47 27.87 -5.94 -17.26
CA PRO A 47 27.59 -6.38 -15.89
C PRO A 47 27.12 -5.22 -14.99
N TYR A 48 27.72 -4.04 -15.12
CA TYR A 48 27.34 -2.86 -14.35
C TYR A 48 25.93 -2.38 -14.71
N THR A 49 25.62 -2.31 -16.01
CA THR A 49 24.28 -1.93 -16.50
C THR A 49 23.18 -2.89 -16.03
N LEU A 50 23.43 -4.20 -16.08
CA LEU A 50 22.49 -5.19 -15.55
C LEU A 50 22.30 -5.04 -14.04
N ALA A 51 23.36 -4.77 -13.29
CA ALA A 51 23.28 -4.54 -11.85
C ALA A 51 22.47 -3.29 -11.50
N VAL A 52 22.69 -2.16 -12.19
CA VAL A 52 21.92 -0.92 -12.02
C VAL A 52 20.46 -1.09 -12.44
N MET A 53 20.19 -1.90 -13.48
CA MET A 53 18.82 -2.24 -13.87
C MET A 53 18.09 -3.05 -12.79
N LEU A 54 18.74 -4.10 -12.26
CA LEU A 54 18.18 -4.90 -11.16
C LEU A 54 17.95 -4.05 -9.92
N TRP A 55 18.89 -3.16 -9.63
CA TRP A 55 18.80 -2.17 -8.57
C TRP A 55 17.57 -1.27 -8.70
N PHE A 56 17.32 -0.74 -9.90
CA PHE A 56 16.15 0.08 -10.19
C PHE A 56 14.84 -0.70 -10.04
N LEU A 57 14.78 -1.95 -10.53
CA LEU A 57 13.61 -2.81 -10.37
C LEU A 57 13.32 -3.11 -8.90
N LEU A 58 14.37 -3.32 -8.10
CA LEU A 58 14.26 -3.49 -6.66
C LEU A 58 13.68 -2.23 -6.01
N CYS A 59 14.15 -1.03 -6.38
CA CYS A 59 13.60 0.24 -5.91
C CYS A 59 12.10 0.36 -6.22
N CYS A 60 11.69 0.07 -7.45
CA CYS A 60 10.29 0.06 -7.87
C CYS A 60 9.46 -0.94 -7.06
N GLY A 61 9.97 -2.16 -6.87
CA GLY A 61 9.31 -3.22 -6.11
C GLY A 61 9.14 -2.85 -4.63
N VAL A 62 10.17 -2.30 -3.99
CA VAL A 62 10.11 -1.84 -2.60
C VAL A 62 9.15 -0.66 -2.47
N GLY A 63 9.22 0.33 -3.36
CA GLY A 63 8.28 1.46 -3.38
C GLY A 63 6.83 0.98 -3.49
N TYR A 64 6.56 0.07 -4.42
CA TYR A 64 5.24 -0.56 -4.55
C TYR A 64 4.82 -1.31 -3.28
N ALA A 65 5.72 -2.09 -2.66
CA ALA A 65 5.43 -2.82 -1.43
C ALA A 65 5.13 -1.89 -0.25
N VAL A 66 5.84 -0.76 -0.12
CA VAL A 66 5.59 0.25 0.93
C VAL A 66 4.22 0.89 0.72
N VAL A 67 3.89 1.31 -0.51
CA VAL A 67 2.57 1.88 -0.83
C VAL A 67 1.47 0.86 -0.58
N ARG A 68 1.66 -0.39 -1.01
CA ARG A 68 0.71 -1.48 -0.77
C ARG A 68 0.51 -1.72 0.73
N ASP A 69 1.58 -1.73 1.53
CA ASP A 69 1.46 -1.92 2.97
C ASP A 69 0.69 -0.79 3.65
N GLN A 70 0.88 0.46 3.23
CA GLN A 70 0.10 1.58 3.76
C GLN A 70 -1.38 1.46 3.41
N ARG A 71 -1.72 1.08 2.17
CA ARG A 71 -3.12 0.92 1.75
C ARG A 71 -3.89 -0.08 2.62
N TYR A 72 -3.23 -1.13 3.11
CA TYR A 72 -3.83 -2.15 3.98
C TYR A 72 -3.64 -1.89 5.48
N ARG A 73 -3.25 -0.68 5.90
CA ARG A 73 -3.19 -0.28 7.31
C ARG A 73 -4.36 0.64 7.67
N CYS A 74 -4.85 0.48 8.89
CA CYS A 74 -5.79 1.42 9.48
C CYS A 74 -5.12 2.80 9.64
N ARG A 75 -5.82 3.87 9.24
CA ARG A 75 -5.34 5.26 9.31
C ARG A 75 -5.18 5.79 10.75
N VAL A 76 -5.85 5.16 11.71
CA VAL A 76 -5.83 5.54 13.14
C VAL A 76 -4.85 4.67 13.92
N CYS A 77 -5.07 3.35 13.93
CA CYS A 77 -4.25 2.39 14.67
C CYS A 77 -2.90 2.07 14.06
N LEU A 78 -2.69 2.38 12.77
CA LEU A 78 -1.55 1.92 11.98
C LEU A 78 -1.41 0.39 11.90
N ARG A 79 -2.37 -0.41 12.36
CA ARG A 79 -2.31 -1.88 12.24
C ARG A 79 -2.83 -2.35 10.90
N ARG A 80 -2.32 -3.49 10.45
CA ARG A 80 -2.78 -4.14 9.22
C ARG A 80 -4.25 -4.55 9.38
N LEU A 81 -5.07 -4.20 8.41
CA LEU A 81 -6.46 -4.62 8.32
C LEU A 81 -6.51 -6.14 8.13
N ARG A 82 -7.50 -6.80 8.73
CA ARG A 82 -7.65 -8.26 8.73
C ARG A 82 -9.08 -8.63 8.31
N MET A 83 -9.30 -9.93 8.08
CA MET A 83 -10.57 -10.52 7.67
C MET A 83 -11.11 -9.96 6.35
N PRO A 84 -10.72 -10.53 5.20
CA PRO A 84 -11.38 -10.24 3.94
C PRO A 84 -12.78 -10.86 3.97
N VAL A 85 -13.80 -10.03 4.21
CA VAL A 85 -15.20 -10.46 4.14
C VAL A 85 -15.69 -10.15 2.73
N ALA A 86 -16.08 -11.18 2.00
CA ALA A 86 -16.77 -10.99 0.73
C ALA A 86 -18.22 -10.58 1.02
N THR A 87 -18.61 -9.39 0.58
CA THR A 87 -19.99 -8.88 0.66
C THR A 87 -20.57 -8.75 -0.73
N GLY A 88 -21.84 -9.16 -0.89
CA GLY A 88 -22.52 -9.24 -2.18
C GLY A 88 -22.65 -10.66 -2.71
N SER A 89 -23.37 -10.83 -3.82
CA SER A 89 -23.51 -12.13 -4.47
C SER A 89 -23.39 -11.99 -5.99
N TRP A 90 -22.65 -12.92 -6.60
CA TRP A 90 -22.46 -12.98 -8.05
C TRP A 90 -23.80 -13.17 -8.78
N SER A 91 -24.68 -14.02 -8.25
CA SER A 91 -25.98 -14.33 -8.85
C SER A 91 -27.00 -13.20 -8.75
N ARG A 92 -26.81 -12.23 -7.83
CA ARG A 92 -27.71 -11.08 -7.67
C ARG A 92 -26.98 -9.74 -7.76
N MET A 93 -25.95 -9.67 -8.60
CA MET A 93 -25.15 -8.47 -8.86
C MET A 93 -26.00 -7.23 -9.21
N LEU A 94 -27.10 -7.40 -9.95
CA LEU A 94 -27.99 -6.30 -10.33
C LEU A 94 -28.87 -5.78 -9.19
N GLN A 95 -29.09 -6.58 -8.14
CA GLN A 95 -29.95 -6.21 -7.01
C GLN A 95 -29.17 -5.68 -5.81
N PHE A 96 -28.05 -6.33 -5.46
CA PHE A 96 -27.26 -6.02 -4.26
C PHE A 96 -25.94 -5.29 -4.57
N GLY A 97 -25.72 -4.94 -5.84
CA GLY A 97 -24.49 -4.37 -6.32
C GLY A 97 -23.39 -5.41 -6.52
N ARG A 98 -22.22 -4.94 -6.96
CA ARG A 98 -21.05 -5.78 -7.24
C ARG A 98 -20.48 -6.42 -5.96
N PRO A 99 -19.94 -7.64 -6.05
CA PRO A 99 -19.24 -8.25 -4.95
C PRO A 99 -17.96 -7.48 -4.62
N ARG A 100 -17.78 -7.20 -3.33
CA ARG A 100 -16.67 -6.44 -2.80
C ARG A 100 -16.04 -7.17 -1.62
N ILE A 101 -14.76 -6.97 -1.45
CA ILE A 101 -13.98 -7.47 -0.33
C ILE A 101 -13.81 -6.32 0.66
N GLU A 102 -14.34 -6.51 1.86
CA GLU A 102 -14.22 -5.56 2.96
C GLU A 102 -13.13 -6.04 3.92
N TYR A 103 -12.19 -5.16 4.25
CA TYR A 103 -11.18 -5.40 5.27
C TYR A 103 -11.50 -4.56 6.51
N ILE A 104 -11.48 -5.20 7.67
CA ILE A 104 -11.94 -4.58 8.92
C ILE A 104 -10.73 -4.33 9.83
N CYS A 105 -10.73 -3.19 10.54
CA CYS A 105 -9.79 -2.96 11.63
C CYS A 105 -10.19 -3.80 12.85
N PRO A 106 -9.30 -4.61 13.45
CA PRO A 106 -9.64 -5.43 14.63
C PRO A 106 -10.04 -4.62 15.88
N TYR A 107 -9.79 -3.31 15.88
CA TYR A 107 -10.18 -2.39 16.96
C TYR A 107 -11.39 -1.51 16.61
N GLY A 108 -12.09 -1.79 15.50
CA GLY A 108 -13.32 -1.06 15.16
C GLY A 108 -13.16 0.31 14.49
N HIS A 109 -11.95 0.88 14.35
CA HIS A 109 -11.73 2.23 13.80
C HIS A 109 -12.22 2.50 12.35
N GLY A 110 -12.64 1.48 11.61
CA GLY A 110 -13.09 1.64 10.23
C GLY A 110 -12.87 0.42 9.36
N THR A 111 -13.43 0.51 8.16
CA THR A 111 -13.42 -0.55 7.15
C THR A 111 -12.89 -0.03 5.82
N LEU A 112 -12.16 -0.89 5.11
CA LEU A 112 -11.66 -0.62 3.76
C LEU A 112 -12.42 -1.51 2.78
N LYS A 113 -13.20 -0.88 1.89
CA LYS A 113 -13.98 -1.56 0.86
C LYS A 113 -13.16 -1.59 -0.44
N ARG A 114 -12.94 -2.77 -0.99
CA ARG A 114 -12.25 -2.99 -2.27
C ARG A 114 -13.12 -3.86 -3.16
N GLU A 115 -13.33 -3.49 -4.41
CA GLU A 115 -14.05 -4.35 -5.35
C GLU A 115 -13.28 -5.64 -5.61
N GLU A 116 -13.99 -6.77 -5.68
CA GLU A 116 -13.41 -8.08 -5.97
C GLU A 116 -12.91 -8.12 -7.43
N VAL A 117 -13.73 -7.61 -8.35
CA VAL A 117 -13.42 -7.55 -9.78
C VAL A 117 -13.71 -6.14 -10.31
N GLN A 118 -12.67 -5.50 -10.85
CA GLN A 118 -12.77 -4.20 -11.53
C GLN A 118 -13.19 -4.44 -12.99
N ILE A 119 -14.49 -4.32 -13.28
CA ILE A 119 -15.02 -4.53 -14.64
C ILE A 119 -14.96 -3.22 -15.46
N LEU A 120 -15.06 -2.06 -14.80
CA LEU A 120 -15.04 -0.74 -15.43
C LEU A 120 -14.18 0.23 -14.61
N GLY A 121 -13.11 0.76 -15.22
CA GLY A 121 -12.30 1.85 -14.66
C GLY A 121 -11.43 1.49 -13.45
N LEU A 122 -10.60 2.46 -13.05
CA LEU A 122 -9.77 2.41 -11.84
C LEU A 122 -10.62 2.84 -10.64
N GLU A 123 -11.45 1.95 -10.10
CA GLU A 123 -12.16 2.24 -8.84
C GLU A 123 -11.17 2.28 -7.68
N THR A 124 -11.19 3.40 -6.96
CA THR A 124 -10.32 3.64 -5.81
C THR A 124 -10.90 2.98 -4.57
N PRO A 125 -10.08 2.30 -3.75
CA PRO A 125 -10.57 1.66 -2.53
C PRO A 125 -11.10 2.72 -1.56
N GLN A 126 -12.36 2.54 -1.13
CA GLN A 126 -13.05 3.47 -0.25
C GLN A 126 -12.76 3.12 1.21
N TRP A 127 -12.29 4.11 1.97
CA TRP A 127 -12.11 3.99 3.41
C TRP A 127 -13.30 4.63 4.13
N ASP A 128 -13.95 3.84 4.96
CA ASP A 128 -15.11 4.24 5.74
C ASP A 128 -14.71 4.30 7.23
N PRO A 129 -14.50 5.50 7.81
CA PRO A 129 -14.18 5.62 9.22
C PRO A 129 -15.41 5.29 10.07
N HIS A 130 -15.21 4.48 11.11
CA HIS A 130 -16.25 4.24 12.12
C HIS A 130 -15.96 5.11 13.35
N SER A 131 -16.98 5.48 14.11
CA SER A 131 -16.74 6.09 15.42
C SER A 131 -16.02 5.07 16.32
N ASN A 132 -15.20 5.56 17.26
CA ASN A 132 -14.42 4.65 18.13
C ASN A 132 -15.31 3.77 19.02
N ASP A 133 -16.58 4.15 19.18
CA ASP A 133 -17.57 3.43 19.98
C ASP A 133 -18.59 2.74 19.08
N LEU A 134 -18.20 1.57 18.54
CA LEU A 134 -19.09 0.64 17.83
C LEU A 134 -20.42 0.41 18.60
N TRP A 135 -20.35 0.47 19.93
CA TRP A 135 -21.51 0.33 20.81
C TRP A 135 -22.46 1.52 20.76
N GLU A 136 -21.96 2.76 20.62
CA GLU A 136 -22.84 3.92 20.46
C GLU A 136 -23.63 3.83 19.16
N GLU A 137 -22.99 3.41 18.06
CA GLU A 137 -23.68 3.23 16.78
C GLU A 137 -24.75 2.14 16.84
N LEU A 138 -24.47 1.02 17.51
CA LEU A 138 -25.44 -0.06 17.71
C LEU A 138 -26.59 0.37 18.63
N CYS A 139 -26.31 1.08 19.71
CA CYS A 139 -27.33 1.59 20.64
C CYS A 139 -28.19 2.69 20.02
N ALA A 140 -27.62 3.52 19.15
CA ALA A 140 -28.37 4.52 18.39
C ALA A 140 -29.33 3.84 17.39
N ALA A 141 -28.84 2.83 16.65
CA ALA A 141 -29.66 2.06 15.72
C ALA A 141 -30.80 1.31 16.41
N SER A 142 -30.57 0.75 17.61
CA SER A 142 -31.63 0.06 18.37
C SER A 142 -32.72 1.03 18.85
N LYS A 143 -32.36 2.25 19.27
CA LYS A 143 -33.33 3.28 19.67
C LYS A 143 -34.22 3.73 18.52
N GLU A 144 -33.65 3.88 17.32
CA GLU A 144 -34.42 4.23 16.11
C GLU A 144 -35.47 3.15 15.78
N SER A 145 -35.12 1.87 15.95
CA SER A 145 -36.07 0.77 15.69
C SER A 145 -37.21 0.69 16.71
N ASP A 146 -36.96 1.01 17.97
CA ASP A 146 -37.94 0.97 19.07
C ASP A 146 -38.97 2.13 18.96
N HIS A 147 -38.55 3.28 18.41
CA HIS A 147 -39.46 4.39 18.12
C HIS A 147 -40.35 4.18 16.89
N ARG A 148 -40.12 3.13 16.09
CA ARG A 148 -40.84 2.87 14.85
C ARG A 148 -41.87 1.73 14.96
N SER A 149 -41.90 1.04 16.10
CA SER A 149 -42.92 0.07 16.50
C SER A 149 -43.99 0.70 17.38
#